data_AF-A0A3B8PVC0-F1
#
_entry.id   AF-A0A3B8PVC0-F1
#
_cell.length_a   1.000
_cell.length_b   1.000
_cell.length_c   1.000
_cell.angle_alpha   90.00
_cell.angle_beta   90.00
_cell.angle_gamma   90.00
#
_symmetry.space_group_name_H-M   'P 1'
#
loop_
_entity.id
_entity.type
_entity.pdbx_description
1 polymer ?
#
loop_
_entity_poly.entity_id
_entity_poly.type
_entity_poly.pdbx_seq_one_letter_code
_entity_poly.pdbx_strand_id
1 'polypeptide(L)' 'MNVDQWQNYPGARHGNSSGLSFADGHSEVWRWVEPTTAGLKGSGGFAGTFKGNRDLKRVAQAYIDPPKP' A
#
# COMPACT_ATOMS: atom_id res chain seq x y z
N MET A 1 16.70 -1.21 14.51
CA MET A 1 15.52 -0.60 13.87
C MET A 1 14.78 -1.71 13.17
N ASN A 2 13.67 -2.20 13.74
CA ASN A 2 12.88 -3.28 13.16
C ASN A 2 11.43 -2.84 13.15
N VAL A 3 10.95 -2.31 12.02
CA VAL A 3 9.53 -2.05 11.82
C VAL A 3 9.18 -2.38 10.38
N ASP A 4 8.82 -3.65 10.15
CA ASP A 4 8.11 -4.14 8.95
C ASP A 4 6.69 -3.55 8.89
N GLN A 5 6.57 -2.23 9.01
CA GLN A 5 5.31 -1.51 9.07
C GLN A 5 5.16 -0.69 7.81
N TRP A 6 4.06 -0.97 7.11
CA TRP A 6 3.63 -0.19 5.95
C TRP A 6 3.28 1.24 6.38
N GLN A 7 4.15 2.20 6.07
CA GLN A 7 3.93 3.61 6.38
C GLN A 7 3.25 4.30 5.20
N ASN A 8 1.93 4.42 5.25
CA ASN A 8 1.12 4.96 4.15
C ASN A 8 0.34 6.23 4.55
N TYR A 9 1.01 7.10 5.28
CA TYR A 9 0.47 8.40 5.66
C TYR A 9 0.09 9.28 4.47
N PRO A 10 0.87 9.31 3.36
CA PRO A 10 0.47 10.09 2.20
C PRO A 10 -0.83 9.57 1.59
N GLY A 11 -0.96 8.24 1.43
CA GLY A 11 -2.13 7.67 0.77
C GLY A 11 -3.42 7.80 1.56
N ALA A 12 -3.34 7.71 2.89
CA ALA A 12 -4.46 8.00 3.78
C ALA A 12 -4.99 9.44 3.62
N ARG A 13 -4.10 10.41 3.37
CA ARG A 13 -4.46 11.82 3.15
C ARG A 13 -4.85 12.15 1.70
N HIS A 14 -4.48 11.30 0.74
CA HIS A 14 -4.70 11.49 -0.69
C HIS A 14 -5.77 10.52 -1.21
N GLY A 15 -7.00 10.69 -0.71
CA GLY A 15 -8.17 9.96 -1.23
C GLY A 15 -8.14 8.45 -1.00
N ASN A 16 -7.41 7.99 0.03
CA ASN A 16 -7.18 6.57 0.29
C ASN A 16 -6.48 5.86 -0.90
N SER A 17 -5.47 6.50 -1.47
CA SER A 17 -4.77 5.98 -2.65
C SER A 17 -3.30 6.37 -2.67
N SER A 18 -2.47 5.58 -3.35
CA SER A 18 -1.05 5.91 -3.54
C SER A 18 -0.65 5.73 -5.00
N GLY A 19 0.30 6.54 -5.46
CA GLY A 19 0.97 6.34 -6.73
C GLY A 19 2.07 5.28 -6.59
N LEU A 20 2.08 4.30 -7.49
CA LEU A 20 3.14 3.31 -7.62
C LEU A 20 3.81 3.48 -8.97
N SER A 21 5.14 3.48 -8.98
CA SER A 21 5.95 3.49 -10.20
C SER A 21 6.74 2.21 -10.32
N PHE A 22 6.88 1.72 -11.55
CA PHE A 22 7.53 0.46 -11.88
C PHE A 22 8.85 0.70 -12.61
N ALA A 23 9.72 -0.31 -12.61
CA ALA A 23 11.07 -0.20 -13.18
C ALA A 23 11.09 -0.03 -14.71
N ASP A 24 10.00 -0.43 -15.39
CA ASP A 24 9.80 -0.24 -16.82
C ASP A 24 9.30 1.18 -17.18
N GLY A 25 9.16 2.07 -16.19
CA GLY A 25 8.70 3.43 -16.37
C GLY A 25 7.18 3.60 -16.29
N HIS A 26 6.42 2.52 -16.12
CA HIS A 26 4.98 2.57 -15.90
C HIS A 26 4.65 3.16 -14.52
N SER A 27 3.46 3.75 -14.38
CA SER A 27 2.96 4.21 -13.09
C SER A 27 1.44 4.10 -13.00
N GLU A 28 0.95 3.71 -11.83
CA GLU A 28 -0.46 3.55 -11.55
C GLU A 28 -0.86 4.25 -10.25
N VAL A 29 -2.13 4.67 -10.17
CA VAL A 29 -2.73 5.12 -8.92
C VAL A 29 -3.59 4.00 -8.35
N TRP A 30 -3.25 3.54 -7.15
CA TRP A 30 -3.93 2.44 -6.49
C TRP A 30 -4.73 2.94 -5.31
N ARG A 31 -6.03 2.64 -5.30
CA ARG A 31 -6.90 2.87 -4.14
C ARG A 31 -6.85 1.68 -3.20
N TRP A 32 -6.66 1.94 -1.91
CA TRP A 32 -6.57 0.90 -0.89
C TRP A 32 -7.95 0.42 -0.47
N VAL A 33 -8.08 -0.88 -0.24
CA VAL A 33 -9.36 -1.50 0.14
C VAL A 33 -9.36 -1.83 1.63
N GLU A 34 -8.21 -2.21 2.20
CA GLU A 34 -8.13 -2.57 3.60
C GLU A 34 -8.05 -1.32 4.49
N PRO A 35 -8.91 -1.21 5.53
CA PRO A 35 -8.92 -0.05 6.42
C PRO A 35 -7.59 0.12 7.17
N THR A 36 -6.88 -0.98 7.36
CA THR A 36 -5.57 -1.00 7.99
C THR A 36 -4.51 -0.38 7.09
N THR A 37 -4.55 -0.62 5.77
CA THR A 37 -3.66 0.00 4.78
C THR A 37 -3.94 1.50 4.61
N ALA A 38 -5.21 1.88 4.79
CA ALA A 38 -5.74 3.24 4.64
C ALA A 38 -5.52 4.16 5.87
N GLY A 39 -5.10 3.61 7.02
CA GLY A 39 -5.13 4.32 8.31
C GLY A 39 -3.88 5.15 8.65
N LEU A 40 -4.05 6.21 9.47
CA LEU A 40 -2.97 7.04 10.05
C LEU A 40 -2.58 6.59 11.47
N LYS A 41 -1.30 6.77 11.87
CA LYS A 41 -0.81 6.53 13.25
C LYS A 41 -1.76 7.10 14.29
N GLY A 42 -2.06 6.34 15.33
CA GLY A 42 -2.78 6.84 16.51
C GLY A 42 -4.29 7.02 16.33
N SER A 43 -4.82 6.84 15.12
CA SER A 43 -6.27 6.77 14.86
C SER A 43 -6.80 5.33 14.78
N GLY A 44 -6.04 4.36 15.31
CA GLY A 44 -6.20 2.93 15.03
C GLY A 44 -5.45 2.46 13.77
N GLY A 45 -4.83 3.39 13.03
CA GLY A 45 -4.01 3.13 11.84
C GLY A 45 -2.52 2.97 12.14
N PHE A 46 -2.16 1.88 12.78
CA PHE A 46 -1.14 1.05 12.15
C PHE A 46 -1.90 -0.18 11.70
N ALA A 47 -1.92 -0.47 10.41
CA ALA A 47 -2.13 -1.86 10.08
C ALA A 47 -1.09 -2.65 10.85
N GLY A 48 -1.52 -3.38 11.88
CA GLY A 48 -1.04 -4.73 11.96
C GLY A 48 -1.28 -5.29 10.56
N THR A 49 -0.19 -5.46 9.81
CA THR A 49 -0.12 -6.17 8.55
C THR A 49 -0.75 -7.53 8.83
N PHE A 50 -2.08 -7.62 8.72
CA PHE A 50 -2.76 -8.84 9.11
C PHE A 50 -2.53 -9.85 8.00
N LYS A 51 -2.37 -11.11 8.39
CA LYS A 51 -2.18 -12.21 7.45
C LYS A 51 -3.36 -12.20 6.46
N GLY A 52 -3.09 -11.86 5.21
CA GLY A 52 -4.12 -11.82 4.17
C GLY A 52 -4.49 -10.44 3.63
N ASN A 53 -3.89 -9.35 4.12
CA ASN A 53 -4.13 -8.00 3.58
C ASN A 53 -4.00 -7.99 2.04
N ARG A 54 -5.10 -7.69 1.35
CA ARG A 54 -5.19 -7.76 -0.12
C ARG A 54 -4.35 -6.70 -0.80
N ASP A 55 -4.27 -5.52 -0.22
CA ASP A 55 -3.49 -4.41 -0.74
C ASP A 55 -2.00 -4.78 -0.76
N LEU A 56 -1.49 -5.30 0.34
CA LEU A 56 -0.08 -5.68 0.44
C LEU A 56 0.26 -6.91 -0.41
N LYS A 57 -0.66 -7.86 -0.55
CA LYS A 57 -0.52 -8.95 -1.53
C LYS A 57 -0.43 -8.42 -2.95
N ARG A 58 -1.26 -7.44 -3.31
CA ARG A 58 -1.22 -6.82 -4.63
C ARG A 58 0.10 -6.11 -4.86
N VAL A 59 0.60 -5.35 -3.88
CA VAL A 59 1.92 -4.69 -3.96
C VAL A 59 3.04 -5.71 -4.12
N ALA A 60 3.04 -6.79 -3.31
CA ALA A 60 4.02 -7.85 -3.41
C ALA A 60 3.97 -8.58 -4.76
N GLN A 61 2.78 -8.83 -5.29
CA GLN A 61 2.62 -9.45 -6.61
C GLN A 61 3.13 -8.54 -7.73
N ALA A 62 2.83 -7.25 -7.67
CA ALA A 62 3.32 -6.24 -8.62
C ALA A 62 4.85 -6.07 -8.60
N TYR A 63 5.48 -6.30 -7.44
CA TYR A 63 6.93 -6.33 -7.35
C TYR A 63 7.53 -7.55 -8.08
N ILE A 64 6.87 -8.72 -8.00
CA ILE A 64 7.32 -9.96 -8.64
C ILE A 64 7.02 -9.96 -10.15
N ASP A 65 5.82 -9.51 -10.52
CA ASP A 65 5.30 -9.49 -11.87
C ASP A 65 4.51 -8.17 -12.07
N PRO A 66 5.19 -7.10 -12.53
CA PRO A 66 4.57 -5.80 -12.74
C PRO A 66 3.41 -5.90 -13.74
N PRO A 67 2.28 -5.21 -13.49
CA PRO A 67 1.21 -5.12 -14.48
C PRO A 67 1.74 -4.52 -15.77
N LYS A 68 1.34 -5.10 -16.90
CA LYS A 68 1.58 -4.49 -18.21
C LYS A 68 0.67 -3.27 -18.36
N PRO A 69 1.12 -2.20 -19.04
CA PRO A 69 0.31 -1.02 -19.30
C PRO A 69 -1.00 -1.32 -20.03
#